data_AF-A0AAU5G2J7-F1
#
_entry.id   AF-A0AAU5G2J7-F1
#
_cell.length_a   1.000
_cell.length_b   1.000
_cell.length_c   1.000
_cell.angle_alpha   90.00
_cell.angle_beta   90.00
_cell.angle_gamma   90.00
#
_symmetry.space_group_name_H-M   'P 1'
#
loop_
_entity.id
_entity.type
_entity.pdbx_description
1 polymer ?
#
loop_
_entity_poly.entity_id
_entity_poly.type
_entity_poly.pdbx_seq_one_letter_code
_entity_poly.pdbx_strand_id
1 'polypeptide(L)'
;MTNPRTVLMQASQGPVPENWRVFTKKRGKLSGFLRGTSDDPDPLLVITPDEVIEYKDERKPLKIVNFYDLAGITLKATARTTSDSMLANIDVWVELNYRDGRKDKWRSTSFANDLQTIQGFIEAYGVHQALRGRY
;
A
#
# COMPACT_ATOMS: atom_id res chain seq x y z
N MET A 1 8.47 5.04 14.25
CA MET A 1 8.00 5.26 12.87
C MET A 1 9.21 5.66 12.04
N THR A 2 9.50 4.94 10.96
CA THR A 2 10.66 5.22 10.11
C THR A 2 10.37 6.47 9.27
N ASN A 3 11.41 7.23 8.90
CA ASN A 3 11.21 8.42 8.08
C ASN A 3 10.73 8.00 6.67
N PRO A 4 9.52 8.43 6.23
CA PRO A 4 8.97 8.02 4.93
C PRO A 4 9.86 8.40 3.74
N ARG A 5 10.65 9.48 3.84
CA ARG A 5 11.59 9.86 2.77
C ARG A 5 12.77 8.90 2.69
N THR A 6 13.24 8.40 3.82
CA THR A 6 14.32 7.40 3.86
C THR A 6 13.85 6.09 3.24
N VAL A 7 12.64 5.64 3.58
CA VAL A 7 12.02 4.45 2.97
C VAL A 7 11.89 4.63 1.46
N LEU A 8 11.46 5.81 1.01
CA LEU A 8 11.32 6.11 -0.41
C LEU A 8 12.66 6.10 -1.16
N MET A 9 13.69 6.76 -0.60
CA MET A 9 15.03 6.78 -1.20
C MET A 9 15.62 5.37 -1.31
N GLN A 10 15.43 4.53 -0.29
CA GLN A 10 15.88 3.14 -0.32
C GLN A 10 15.11 2.32 -1.35
N ALA A 11 13.79 2.53 -1.44
CA ALA A 11 12.95 1.89 -2.45
C ALA A 11 13.32 2.29 -3.89
N SER A 12 13.78 3.53 -4.10
CA SER A 12 14.17 4.03 -5.43
C SER A 12 15.58 3.65 -5.86
N GLN A 13 16.48 3.31 -4.94
CA GLN A 13 17.90 3.03 -5.26
C GLN A 13 18.23 1.52 -5.38
N GLY A 14 17.32 0.65 -4.93
CA GLY A 14 17.51 -0.80 -4.91
C GLY A 14 18.63 -1.29 -3.97
N PRO A 15 18.89 -2.62 -3.93
CA PRO A 15 17.88 -3.63 -3.63
C PRO A 15 17.22 -3.35 -2.27
N VAL A 16 15.90 -3.44 -2.23
CA VAL A 16 15.17 -3.37 -0.96
C VAL A 16 15.30 -4.68 -0.17
N PRO A 17 15.16 -4.65 1.16
CA PRO A 17 15.06 -5.87 1.95
C PRO A 17 14.01 -6.83 1.38
N GLU A 18 14.26 -8.15 1.44
CA GLU A 18 13.38 -9.17 0.85
C GLU A 18 11.94 -9.15 1.39
N ASN A 19 11.76 -8.60 2.59
CA ASN A 19 10.46 -8.46 3.25
C ASN A 19 9.73 -7.15 2.90
N TRP A 20 10.26 -6.35 1.98
CA TRP A 20 9.60 -5.16 1.44
C TRP A 20 8.87 -5.48 0.15
N ARG A 21 7.74 -4.83 -0.07
CA ARG A 21 7.03 -4.83 -1.35
C ARG A 21 6.93 -3.41 -1.86
N VAL A 22 7.43 -3.19 -3.06
CA VAL A 22 7.46 -1.88 -3.70
C VAL A 22 6.59 -1.91 -4.95
N PHE A 23 5.61 -1.03 -4.99
CA PHE A 23 4.73 -0.86 -6.14
C PHE A 23 5.05 0.47 -6.82
N THR A 24 5.37 0.40 -8.09
CA THR A 24 5.84 1.52 -8.89
C THR A 24 4.81 1.91 -9.94
N LYS A 25 4.84 3.19 -10.35
CA LYS A 25 3.95 3.67 -11.41
C LYS A 25 4.33 3.02 -12.75
N LYS A 26 3.41 2.31 -13.40
CA LYS A 26 3.62 1.87 -14.80
C LYS A 26 3.80 3.10 -15.71
N ARG A 27 4.90 3.17 -16.45
CA ARG A 27 5.16 4.25 -17.42
C ARG A 27 4.26 4.06 -18.64
N GLY A 28 3.05 4.65 -18.60
CA GLY A 28 2.06 4.45 -19.65
C GLY A 28 0.79 5.29 -19.54
N LYS A 29 0.93 6.63 -19.41
CA LYS A 29 -0.07 7.65 -19.83
C LYS A 29 0.42 9.10 -19.61
N LEU A 30 1.69 9.40 -19.87
CA LEU A 30 2.14 10.79 -20.00
C LEU A 30 2.10 11.17 -21.47
N SER A 31 0.93 11.69 -21.89
CA SER A 31 0.87 12.56 -23.06
C SER A 31 1.70 13.81 -22.73
N GLY A 32 2.68 14.12 -23.57
CA GLY A 32 3.40 15.39 -23.55
C GLY A 32 4.65 15.43 -22.68
N PHE A 33 5.80 15.46 -23.36
CA PHE A 33 7.04 16.15 -22.99
C PHE A 33 7.38 16.22 -21.49
N LEU A 34 8.33 15.41 -21.03
CA LEU A 34 9.51 15.81 -20.24
C LEU A 34 10.39 14.56 -20.03
N ARG A 35 11.61 14.55 -20.59
CA ARG A 35 12.64 13.52 -20.36
C ARG A 35 13.24 13.73 -18.96
N GLY A 36 12.78 12.96 -17.99
CA GLY A 36 13.49 12.74 -16.73
C GLY A 36 14.45 11.55 -16.88
N THR A 37 15.71 11.74 -16.48
CA THR A 37 16.88 10.87 -16.69
C THR A 37 17.15 9.91 -15.52
N SER A 38 16.12 9.25 -14.98
CA SER A 38 16.29 8.11 -14.09
C SER A 38 15.48 6.96 -14.66
N ASP A 39 16.13 5.84 -14.96
CA ASP A 39 15.51 4.69 -15.64
C ASP A 39 14.61 3.84 -14.71
N ASP A 40 14.61 4.12 -13.40
CA ASP A 40 13.82 3.40 -12.41
C ASP A 40 12.40 3.99 -12.22
N PRO A 41 11.33 3.18 -12.22
CA PRO A 41 9.95 3.65 -12.06
C PRO A 41 9.67 4.10 -10.63
N ASP A 42 9.02 5.27 -10.47
CA ASP A 42 8.82 5.89 -9.14
C ASP A 42 7.96 5.02 -8.22
N PRO A 43 8.46 4.64 -7.02
CA PRO A 43 7.68 3.94 -6.02
C PRO A 43 6.58 4.83 -5.44
N LEU A 44 5.33 4.36 -5.55
CA LEU A 44 4.15 5.07 -5.03
C LEU A 44 3.52 4.38 -3.83
N LEU A 45 3.85 3.11 -3.60
CA LEU A 45 3.43 2.38 -2.42
C LEU A 45 4.56 1.46 -1.98
N VAL A 46 4.98 1.59 -0.73
CA VAL A 46 5.98 0.74 -0.10
C VAL A 46 5.32 0.08 1.11
N ILE A 47 5.36 -1.25 1.13
CA ILE A 47 4.92 -2.07 2.24
C ILE A 47 6.17 -2.65 2.88
N THR A 48 6.40 -2.29 4.13
CA THR A 48 7.48 -2.82 4.97
C THR A 48 6.87 -3.77 6.02
N PRO A 49 7.69 -4.50 6.79
CA PRO A 49 7.19 -5.32 7.90
C PRO A 49 6.48 -4.54 9.01
N ASP A 50 6.69 -3.23 9.11
CA ASP A 50 6.17 -2.42 10.22
C ASP A 50 5.11 -1.40 9.78
N GLU A 51 5.11 -1.04 8.51
CA GLU A 51 4.23 0.01 8.00
C GLU A 51 3.98 -0.08 6.51
N VAL A 52 2.84 0.50 6.10
CA VAL A 52 2.50 0.76 4.72
C VAL A 52 2.52 2.26 4.46
N ILE A 53 3.28 2.67 3.45
CA ILE A 53 3.44 4.06 3.06
C ILE A 53 3.02 4.20 1.60
N GLU A 54 1.94 4.93 1.38
CA GLU A 54 1.53 5.37 0.06
C GLU A 54 1.98 6.82 -0.14
N TYR A 55 2.53 7.12 -1.31
CA TYR A 55 3.06 8.41 -1.68
C TYR A 55 2.17 9.06 -2.74
N LYS A 56 1.97 10.38 -2.61
CA LYS A 56 1.31 11.18 -3.64
C LYS A 56 2.23 11.36 -4.84
N ASP A 57 3.52 11.55 -4.55
CA ASP A 57 4.62 11.79 -5.47
C ASP A 57 5.95 11.40 -4.77
N GLU A 58 7.08 11.54 -5.48
CA GLU A 58 8.43 11.22 -5.01
C GLU A 58 8.90 11.98 -3.75
N ARG A 59 8.07 12.84 -3.13
CA ARG A 59 8.47 13.68 -2.00
C ARG A 59 7.49 13.67 -0.84
N LYS A 60 6.23 13.32 -1.10
CA LYS A 60 5.14 13.51 -0.14
C LYS A 60 4.39 12.20 0.15
N PRO A 61 4.43 11.70 1.40
CA PRO A 61 3.54 10.62 1.81
C PRO A 61 2.09 11.10 1.74
N LEU A 62 1.24 10.28 1.15
CA LEU A 62 -0.21 10.46 1.08
C LEU A 62 -0.88 9.82 2.29
N LYS A 63 -0.54 8.56 2.59
CA LYS A 63 -1.12 7.79 3.69
C LYS A 63 -0.06 6.89 4.30
N ILE A 64 0.01 6.88 5.63
CA ILE A 64 0.90 6.01 6.39
C ILE A 64 0.02 5.19 7.32
N VAL A 65 0.20 3.87 7.30
CA VAL A 65 -0.43 2.95 8.24
C VAL A 65 0.67 2.24 8.99
N ASN A 66 0.82 2.57 10.28
CA ASN A 66 1.77 1.91 11.16
C ASN A 66 1.10 0.70 11.83
N PHE A 67 1.69 -0.49 11.70
CA PHE A 67 1.11 -1.72 12.23
C PHE A 67 1.12 -1.79 13.76
N TYR A 68 2.03 -1.07 14.43
CA TYR A 68 2.05 -0.98 15.90
C TYR A 68 0.78 -0.34 16.46
N ASP A 69 0.18 0.61 15.71
CA ASP A 69 -1.02 1.34 16.11
C ASP A 69 -2.29 0.51 15.92
N LEU A 70 -2.21 -0.61 15.21
CA LEU A 70 -3.35 -1.47 14.92
C LEU A 70 -3.58 -2.48 16.05
N ALA A 71 -4.86 -2.64 16.40
CA ALA A 71 -5.37 -3.72 17.24
C ALA A 71 -5.76 -4.94 16.39
N GLY A 72 -6.15 -4.72 15.13
CA GLY A 72 -6.57 -5.78 14.22
C GLY A 72 -6.89 -5.25 12.82
N ILE A 73 -6.96 -6.16 11.85
CA ILE A 73 -7.39 -5.84 10.49
C ILE A 73 -8.44 -6.85 10.02
N THR A 74 -9.31 -6.42 9.11
CA THR A 74 -10.33 -7.29 8.50
C THR A 74 -10.39 -7.05 7.00
N LEU A 75 -10.28 -8.11 6.19
CA LEU A 75 -10.56 -8.03 4.76
C LEU A 75 -12.06 -7.86 4.54
N LYS A 76 -12.44 -6.83 3.78
CA LYS A 76 -13.82 -6.56 3.39
C LYS A 76 -13.94 -6.57 1.88
N ALA A 77 -15.04 -7.10 1.39
CA ALA A 77 -15.41 -7.05 -0.01
C ALA A 77 -16.90 -6.73 -0.14
N THR A 78 -17.28 -5.99 -1.19
CA THR A 78 -18.68 -5.75 -1.53
C THR A 78 -18.87 -5.90 -3.02
N ALA A 79 -19.82 -6.73 -3.42
CA ALA A 79 -20.26 -6.85 -4.80
C ALA A 79 -21.40 -5.87 -5.05
N ARG A 80 -21.32 -5.11 -6.15
CA ARG A 80 -22.41 -4.28 -6.65
C ARG A 80 -22.79 -4.77 -8.05
N THR A 81 -24.07 -5.08 -8.23
CA THR A 81 -24.67 -5.38 -9.54
C THR A 81 -25.50 -4.18 -9.97
N THR A 82 -25.29 -3.68 -11.18
CA THR A 82 -26.21 -2.73 -11.82
C THR A 82 -27.26 -3.53 -12.58
N SER A 83 -28.52 -3.06 -12.59
CA SER A 83 -29.68 -3.80 -13.10
C SER A 83 -29.52 -4.32 -14.55
N ASP A 84 -28.67 -3.69 -15.35
CA ASP A 84 -28.45 -4.01 -16.76
C ASP A 84 -27.14 -4.79 -17.03
N SER A 85 -26.44 -5.28 -16.00
CA SER A 85 -25.17 -6.00 -16.17
C SER A 85 -25.15 -7.33 -15.42
N MET A 86 -24.82 -8.40 -16.14
CA MET A 86 -24.53 -9.73 -15.56
C MET A 86 -23.19 -9.78 -14.81
N LEU A 87 -22.36 -8.73 -14.90
CA LEU A 87 -21.07 -8.63 -14.24
C LEU A 87 -21.18 -7.84 -12.92
N ALA A 88 -20.76 -8.45 -11.82
CA ALA A 88 -20.67 -7.79 -10.52
C ALA A 88 -19.34 -7.01 -10.41
N ASN A 89 -19.40 -5.75 -9.95
CA ASN A 89 -18.21 -4.99 -9.58
C ASN A 89 -17.87 -5.27 -8.11
N ILE A 90 -16.68 -5.83 -7.85
CA ILE A 90 -16.23 -6.17 -6.51
C ILE A 90 -15.31 -5.05 -5.99
N ASP A 91 -15.76 -4.35 -4.96
CA ASP A 91 -14.94 -3.41 -4.19
C ASP A 91 -14.27 -4.15 -3.02
N VAL A 92 -12.94 -4.17 -2.96
CA VAL A 92 -12.16 -4.86 -1.91
C VAL A 92 -11.32 -3.84 -1.14
N TRP A 93 -11.29 -3.94 0.19
CA TRP A 93 -10.49 -3.08 1.05
C TRP A 93 -10.12 -3.77 2.38
N VAL A 94 -9.15 -3.18 3.08
CA VAL A 94 -8.80 -3.57 4.46
C VAL A 94 -9.45 -2.59 5.42
N GLU A 95 -10.25 -3.09 6.35
CA GLU A 95 -10.71 -2.33 7.51
C GLU A 95 -9.62 -2.37 8.59
N LEU A 96 -9.18 -1.18 9.02
CA LEU A 96 -8.18 -0.98 10.04
C LEU A 96 -8.87 -0.69 11.38
N ASN A 97 -8.54 -1.48 12.40
CA ASN A 97 -9.00 -1.22 13.76
C ASN A 97 -7.78 -0.80 14.60
N TYR A 98 -7.78 0.45 15.06
CA TYR A 98 -6.69 1.04 15.84
C TYR A 98 -6.85 0.77 17.32
N ARG A 99 -5.72 0.76 18.05
CA ARG A 99 -5.68 0.55 19.50
C ARG A 99 -6.35 1.67 20.30
N ASP A 100 -6.45 2.87 19.72
CA ASP A 100 -7.18 4.01 20.27
C ASP A 100 -8.69 3.95 20.01
N GLY A 101 -9.19 2.86 19.43
CA GLY A 101 -10.60 2.65 19.11
C GLY A 101 -11.04 3.24 17.77
N ARG A 102 -10.17 3.98 17.05
CA ARG A 102 -10.50 4.48 15.71
C ARG A 102 -10.62 3.33 14.71
N LYS A 103 -11.45 3.54 13.69
CA LYS A 103 -11.56 2.65 12.54
C LYS A 103 -11.33 3.42 11.26
N ASP A 104 -10.67 2.81 10.30
CA ASP A 104 -10.42 3.41 8.99
C ASP A 104 -10.54 2.37 7.87
N LYS A 105 -10.81 2.84 6.65
CA LYS A 105 -10.75 2.04 5.42
C LYS A 105 -9.42 2.29 4.73
N TRP A 106 -8.69 1.22 4.47
CA TRP A 106 -7.47 1.27 3.67
C TRP A 106 -7.64 0.53 2.34
N ARG A 107 -7.31 1.24 1.28
CA ARG A 107 -7.14 0.76 -0.09
C ARG A 107 -6.14 1.71 -0.74
N SER A 108 -5.22 1.18 -1.55
CA SER A 108 -4.30 2.04 -2.28
C SER A 108 -5.08 2.96 -3.21
N THR A 109 -4.79 4.25 -3.12
CA THR A 109 -5.30 5.27 -4.04
C THR A 109 -4.67 5.12 -5.41
N SER A 110 -3.36 4.87 -5.46
CA SER A 110 -2.56 4.75 -6.69
C SER A 110 -2.77 3.42 -7.41
N PHE A 111 -3.17 2.37 -6.69
CA PHE A 111 -3.29 1.00 -7.19
C PHE A 111 -4.63 0.35 -6.80
N ALA A 112 -5.72 1.12 -6.85
CA ALA A 112 -7.03 0.70 -6.34
C ALA A 112 -7.52 -0.66 -6.88
N ASN A 113 -7.21 -1.00 -8.13
CA ASN A 113 -7.65 -2.25 -8.75
C ASN A 113 -6.61 -3.38 -8.68
N ASP A 114 -5.48 -3.16 -8.01
CA ASP A 114 -4.42 -4.15 -7.86
C ASP A 114 -4.53 -4.87 -6.51
N LEU A 115 -5.11 -6.07 -6.55
CA LEU A 115 -5.28 -6.92 -5.36
C LEU A 115 -3.94 -7.34 -4.73
N GLN A 116 -2.82 -7.26 -5.46
CA GLN A 116 -1.50 -7.53 -4.89
C GLN A 116 -1.14 -6.54 -3.77
N THR A 117 -1.68 -5.32 -3.81
CA THR A 117 -1.48 -4.34 -2.72
C THR A 117 -2.21 -4.75 -1.45
N ILE A 118 -3.43 -5.30 -1.57
CA ILE A 118 -4.21 -5.82 -0.44
C ILE A 118 -3.53 -7.08 0.12
N GLN A 119 -3.10 -8.00 -0.74
CA GLN A 119 -2.39 -9.21 -0.32
C GLN A 119 -1.08 -8.85 0.39
N GLY A 120 -0.27 -7.97 -0.19
CA GLY A 120 0.99 -7.52 0.41
C GLY A 120 0.79 -6.86 1.77
N PHE A 121 -0.29 -6.08 1.94
CA PHE A 121 -0.65 -5.49 3.22
C PHE A 121 -0.93 -6.57 4.27
N ILE A 122 -1.78 -7.54 3.94
CA ILE A 122 -2.20 -8.60 4.86
C ILE A 122 -1.01 -9.47 5.27
N GLU A 123 -0.16 -9.84 4.31
CA GLU A 123 1.03 -10.66 4.57
C GLU A 123 2.03 -9.92 5.46
N ALA A 124 2.31 -8.65 5.18
CA ALA A 124 3.21 -7.84 6.01
C ALA A 124 2.67 -7.66 7.44
N TYR A 125 1.37 -7.39 7.59
CA TYR A 125 0.75 -7.33 8.92
C TYR A 125 0.79 -8.69 9.64
N GLY A 126 0.59 -9.80 8.92
CA GLY A 126 0.71 -11.14 9.48
C GLY A 126 2.11 -11.43 10.02
N VAL A 127 3.14 -11.07 9.25
CA VAL A 127 4.56 -11.16 9.69
C VAL A 127 4.80 -10.28 10.92
N HIS A 128 4.31 -9.04 10.92
CA HIS A 128 4.42 -8.12 12.05
C HIS A 128 3.86 -8.73 13.35
N GLN A 129 2.64 -9.29 13.29
CA GLN A 129 2.00 -9.92 14.45
C GLN A 129 2.75 -11.16 14.91
N ALA A 130 3.23 -11.99 13.99
CA ALA A 130 4.01 -13.19 14.31
C ALA A 130 5.33 -12.86 15.02
N LEU A 131 6.01 -11.78 14.62
CA LEU A 131 7.22 -11.31 15.28
C LEU A 131 6.93 -10.70 16.66
N ARG A 132 5.82 -9.97 16.79
CA ARG A 132 5.41 -9.36 18.06
C ARG A 132 4.99 -10.39 19.11
N GLY A 133 4.32 -11.48 18.72
CA GLY A 133 3.89 -12.53 19.66
C GLY A 133 5.01 -13.45 20.17
N ARG A 134 6.25 -13.27 19.69
CA ARG A 134 7.45 -14.03 20.13
C ARG A 134 8.21 -13.36 21.27
N TYR A 135 7.84 -12.14 21.66
CA TYR A 135 8.40 -11.37 22.76
C TYR A 135 7.31 -11.01 23.77
#